data_AF-A0A4Q0ALW1-F1
#
_entry.id   AF-A0A4Q0ALW1-F1
#
_cell.length_a   1.000
_cell.length_b   1.000
_cell.length_c   1.000
_cell.angle_alpha   90.00
_cell.angle_beta   90.00
_cell.angle_gamma   90.00
#
_symmetry.space_group_name_H-M   'P 1'
#
loop_
_entity.id
_entity.type
_entity.pdbx_description
1 polymer ?
#
loop_
_entity_poly.entity_id
_entity_poly.type
_entity_poly.pdbx_seq_one_letter_code
_entity_poly.pdbx_strand_id
1 'polypeptide(L)'
;MTLLDQFKNDFKTVFPNDLVDALIDSYVEIKTNFILEKWEPSELNGGKFVEATIRMIQFTCFSGTYTPIGTSIRNTFAELQRIESSSTTNHDSYRLHIPRCLGAIYNIRNRRGVGHLSGDINANKADALIIITIAEWILAELYRLNYQITLPQAQSLVNTLVTRKLELVFEINGLKRILNPKLQIKDKVLLLLYAENDQYSTIDNLCVNLKYSNKTYLKNKLLKELDKLEFIELTADEKVYLLPPGSKYVEDNYENWKPKN
;
A
#
# COMPACT_ATOMS: atom_id res chain seq x y z
N MET A 1 5.56 -8.94 -15.48
CA MET A 1 6.29 -8.29 -14.38
C MET A 1 5.28 -7.46 -13.62
N THR A 2 5.17 -7.61 -12.30
CA THR A 2 4.21 -6.81 -11.52
C THR A 2 4.68 -5.35 -11.43
N LEU A 3 3.77 -4.41 -11.12
CA LEU A 3 4.15 -3.02 -10.88
C LEU A 3 5.17 -2.90 -9.74
N LEU A 4 5.03 -3.73 -8.70
CA LEU A 4 5.96 -3.83 -7.59
C LEU A 4 7.36 -4.26 -8.05
N ASP A 5 7.45 -5.26 -8.94
CA ASP A 5 8.73 -5.72 -9.49
C ASP A 5 9.40 -4.63 -10.34
N GLN A 6 8.62 -3.89 -11.13
CA GLN A 6 9.12 -2.74 -11.90
C GLN A 6 9.68 -1.67 -10.95
N PHE A 7 8.92 -1.28 -9.92
CA PHE A 7 9.34 -0.28 -8.95
C PHE A 7 10.63 -0.68 -8.22
N LYS A 8 10.75 -1.96 -7.82
CA LYS A 8 11.99 -2.50 -7.23
C LYS A 8 13.15 -2.42 -8.21
N ASN A 9 12.95 -2.85 -9.45
CA ASN A 9 13.99 -2.84 -10.47
C ASN A 9 14.47 -1.42 -10.78
N ASP A 10 13.55 -0.45 -10.84
CA ASP A 10 13.89 0.95 -11.00
C ASP A 10 14.79 1.37 -9.83
N PHE A 11 14.35 1.25 -8.58
CA PHE A 11 15.13 1.69 -7.41
C PHE A 11 16.52 1.04 -7.32
N LYS A 12 16.66 -0.22 -7.75
CA LYS A 12 17.94 -0.95 -7.79
C LYS A 12 18.96 -0.36 -8.77
N THR A 13 18.53 0.50 -9.71
CA THR A 13 19.45 1.26 -10.57
C THR A 13 20.13 2.42 -9.84
N VAL A 14 19.59 2.87 -8.69
CA VAL A 14 20.05 4.05 -7.95
C VAL A 14 20.58 3.69 -6.57
N PHE A 15 19.99 2.67 -5.92
CA PHE A 15 20.31 2.28 -4.56
C PHE A 15 20.80 0.83 -4.47
N PRO A 16 21.60 0.47 -3.45
CA PRO A 16 21.98 -0.90 -3.18
C PRO A 16 20.79 -1.86 -3.08
N ASN A 17 20.91 -3.04 -3.69
CA ASN A 17 19.81 -4.00 -3.80
C ASN A 17 19.19 -4.40 -2.45
N ASP A 18 20.05 -4.61 -1.44
CA ASP A 18 19.65 -4.99 -0.09
C ASP A 18 18.83 -3.89 0.59
N LEU A 19 19.17 -2.61 0.37
CA LEU A 19 18.40 -1.49 0.89
C LEU A 19 17.04 -1.34 0.20
N VAL A 20 16.99 -1.54 -1.12
CA VAL A 20 15.73 -1.50 -1.88
C VAL A 20 14.80 -2.61 -1.43
N ASP A 21 15.31 -3.84 -1.30
CA ASP A 21 14.51 -4.97 -0.85
C ASP A 21 14.00 -4.72 0.58
N ALA A 22 14.85 -4.28 1.51
CA ALA A 22 14.43 -3.95 2.88
C ALA A 22 13.38 -2.84 2.96
N LEU A 23 13.53 -1.76 2.17
CA LEU A 23 12.58 -0.64 2.13
C LEU A 23 11.21 -1.10 1.62
N ILE A 24 11.20 -1.78 0.47
CA ILE A 24 9.96 -2.15 -0.19
C ILE A 24 9.26 -3.28 0.58
N ASP A 25 9.99 -4.27 1.08
CA ASP A 25 9.39 -5.36 1.86
C ASP A 25 8.77 -4.84 3.16
N SER A 26 9.44 -3.91 3.87
CA SER A 26 8.86 -3.29 5.07
C SER A 26 7.65 -2.42 4.75
N TYR A 27 7.64 -1.67 3.64
CA TYR A 27 6.44 -0.95 3.19
C TYR A 27 5.29 -1.89 2.87
N VAL A 28 5.56 -2.99 2.16
CA VAL A 28 4.55 -4.01 1.84
C VAL A 28 3.96 -4.58 3.13
N GLU A 29 4.79 -4.91 4.12
CA GLU A 29 4.32 -5.36 5.43
C GLU A 29 3.45 -4.31 6.14
N ILE A 30 3.83 -3.02 6.15
CA ILE A 30 3.00 -1.95 6.75
C ILE A 30 1.66 -1.89 6.04
N LYS A 31 1.65 -1.76 4.71
CA LYS A 31 0.42 -1.56 3.93
C LYS A 31 -0.50 -2.78 3.99
N THR A 32 0.05 -3.99 3.91
CA THR A 32 -0.73 -5.21 4.08
C THR A 32 -1.36 -5.29 5.47
N ASN A 33 -0.60 -5.04 6.54
CA ASN A 33 -1.17 -5.09 7.89
C ASN A 33 -2.21 -3.99 8.12
N PHE A 34 -1.98 -2.78 7.59
CA PHE A 34 -2.95 -1.70 7.65
C PHE A 34 -4.26 -2.07 6.95
N ILE A 35 -4.17 -2.64 5.74
CA ILE A 35 -5.32 -3.12 4.95
C ILE A 35 -6.14 -4.18 5.70
N LEU A 36 -5.45 -5.06 6.43
CA LEU A 36 -6.04 -6.14 7.24
C LEU A 36 -6.46 -5.68 8.65
N GLU A 37 -6.44 -4.37 8.92
CA GLU A 37 -6.75 -3.78 10.22
C GLU A 37 -5.89 -4.32 11.40
N LYS A 38 -4.70 -4.84 11.09
CA LYS A 38 -3.71 -5.31 12.07
C LYS A 38 -2.83 -4.14 12.50
N TRP A 39 -3.35 -3.30 13.41
CA TRP A 39 -2.71 -2.05 13.82
C TRP A 39 -1.32 -2.26 14.43
N GLU A 40 -1.19 -3.12 15.44
CA GLU A 40 0.10 -3.34 16.12
C GLU A 40 1.19 -3.83 15.15
N PRO A 41 0.97 -4.87 14.30
CA PRO A 41 1.93 -5.24 13.27
C PRO A 41 2.23 -4.11 12.26
N SER A 42 1.22 -3.35 11.83
CA SER A 42 1.40 -2.23 10.90
C SER A 42 2.35 -1.18 11.48
N GLU A 43 2.11 -0.77 12.73
CA GLU A 43 2.91 0.23 13.42
C GLU A 43 4.32 -0.30 13.72
N LEU A 44 4.44 -1.58 14.10
CA LEU A 44 5.73 -2.21 14.43
C LEU A 44 6.65 -2.27 13.20
N ASN A 45 6.09 -2.59 12.03
CA ASN A 45 6.83 -2.62 10.76
C ASN A 45 7.32 -1.23 10.33
N GLY A 46 6.70 -0.16 10.82
CA GLY A 46 7.21 1.21 10.69
C GLY A 46 8.66 1.37 11.15
N GLY A 47 9.10 0.62 12.15
CA GLY A 47 10.49 0.63 12.61
C GLY A 47 11.48 0.10 11.56
N LYS A 48 11.14 -1.01 10.89
CA LYS A 48 11.98 -1.58 9.82
C LYS A 48 12.07 -0.63 8.63
N PHE A 49 10.94 0.00 8.27
CA PHE A 49 10.89 0.99 7.20
C PHE A 49 11.75 2.23 7.52
N VAL A 50 11.72 2.71 8.77
CA VAL A 50 12.60 3.80 9.22
C VAL A 50 14.06 3.41 9.07
N GLU A 51 14.43 2.22 9.53
CA GLU A 51 15.80 1.72 9.45
C GLU A 51 16.31 1.56 8.03
N ALA A 52 15.48 1.05 7.11
CA ALA A 52 15.83 0.93 5.70
C ALA A 52 16.00 2.31 5.05
N THR A 53 15.03 3.21 5.29
CA THR A 53 15.07 4.57 4.73
C THR A 53 16.29 5.35 5.23
N ILE A 54 16.65 5.26 6.53
CA ILE A 54 17.86 5.93 7.05
C ILE A 54 19.10 5.49 6.28
N ARG A 55 19.26 4.20 6.02
CA ARG A 55 20.43 3.67 5.28
C ARG A 55 20.45 4.16 3.84
N MET A 56 19.30 4.28 3.18
CA MET A 56 19.21 4.88 1.84
C MET A 56 19.60 6.36 1.85
N ILE A 57 19.14 7.12 2.84
CA ILE A 57 19.52 8.53 2.96
C ILE A 57 21.01 8.67 3.29
N GLN A 58 21.57 7.81 4.14
CA GLN A 58 23.01 7.77 4.38
C GLN A 58 23.78 7.55 3.06
N PHE A 59 23.38 6.56 2.27
CA PHE A 59 23.97 6.28 0.97
C PHE A 59 23.96 7.52 0.07
N THR A 60 22.83 8.24 -0.01
CA THR A 60 22.71 9.47 -0.80
C THR A 60 23.56 10.62 -0.23
N CYS A 61 23.44 10.90 1.07
CA CYS A 61 24.01 12.10 1.69
C CYS A 61 25.51 11.99 2.00
N PHE A 62 26.04 10.76 2.09
CA PHE A 62 27.42 10.48 2.49
C PHE A 62 28.18 9.67 1.42
N SER A 63 27.93 9.99 0.14
CA SER A 63 28.70 9.51 -1.00
C SER A 63 28.85 7.98 -1.04
N GLY A 64 27.73 7.28 -0.87
CA GLY A 64 27.66 5.81 -0.90
C GLY A 64 27.97 5.13 0.44
N THR A 65 28.29 5.89 1.49
CA THR A 65 28.56 5.34 2.83
C THR A 65 27.26 5.18 3.62
N TYR A 66 26.99 3.98 4.15
CA TYR A 66 25.83 3.70 4.98
C TYR A 66 26.11 2.59 6.00
N THR A 67 25.30 2.52 7.04
CA THR A 67 25.31 1.43 8.01
C THR A 67 24.78 0.15 7.34
N PRO A 68 25.55 -0.95 7.26
CA PRO A 68 25.07 -2.17 6.61
C PRO A 68 23.81 -2.76 7.25
N ILE A 69 23.02 -3.50 6.46
CA ILE A 69 21.92 -4.31 6.98
C ILE A 69 22.47 -5.34 7.98
N GLY A 70 21.73 -5.59 9.06
CA GLY A 70 22.16 -6.45 10.18
C GLY A 70 23.02 -5.72 11.23
N THR A 71 23.48 -4.50 10.96
CA THR A 71 24.16 -3.66 11.97
C THR A 71 23.17 -2.70 12.61
N SER A 72 23.04 -2.72 13.94
CA SER A 72 22.09 -1.87 14.68
C SER A 72 22.42 -0.38 14.60
N ILE A 73 21.42 0.45 14.30
CA ILE A 73 21.48 1.90 14.46
C ILE A 73 21.15 2.23 15.93
N ARG A 74 22.19 2.44 16.75
CA ARG A 74 22.03 2.56 18.21
C ARG A 74 21.19 3.75 18.66
N ASN A 75 21.30 4.89 17.98
CA ASN A 75 20.55 6.10 18.31
C ASN A 75 20.00 6.73 17.04
N THR A 76 18.76 6.36 16.71
CA THR A 76 18.05 6.83 15.52
C THR A 76 17.95 8.36 15.45
N PHE A 77 17.63 9.04 16.55
CA PHE A 77 17.49 10.51 16.53
C PHE A 77 18.82 11.22 16.32
N ALA A 78 19.91 10.73 16.91
CA ALA A 78 21.25 11.27 16.64
C ALA A 78 21.64 11.07 15.16
N GLU A 79 21.27 9.94 14.57
CA GLU A 79 21.54 9.67 13.16
C GLU A 79 20.71 10.57 12.23
N LEU A 80 19.42 10.79 12.54
CA LEU A 80 18.59 11.74 11.81
C LEU A 80 19.16 13.16 11.89
N GLN A 81 19.60 13.61 13.07
CA GLN A 81 20.25 14.91 13.25
C GLN A 81 21.57 15.03 12.46
N ARG A 82 22.34 13.94 12.38
CA ARG A 82 23.56 13.87 11.57
C ARG A 82 23.27 14.03 10.09
N ILE A 83 22.20 13.39 9.59
CA ILE A 83 21.72 13.52 8.21
C ILE A 83 21.24 14.95 7.92
N GLU A 84 20.47 15.55 8.83
CA GLU A 84 20.00 16.94 8.73
C GLU A 84 21.15 17.95 8.61
N SER A 85 22.29 17.61 9.21
CA SER A 85 23.52 18.40 9.21
C SER A 85 24.47 18.09 8.04
N SER A 86 24.07 17.25 7.07
CA SER A 86 24.91 16.89 5.92
C SER A 86 25.18 18.08 4.97
N SER A 87 25.84 17.88 3.82
CA SER A 87 26.18 18.97 2.88
C SER A 87 24.96 19.66 2.29
N THR A 88 24.97 21.00 2.15
CA THR A 88 23.85 21.80 1.58
C THR A 88 23.69 21.61 0.08
N THR A 89 24.62 20.88 -0.54
CA THR A 89 24.49 20.38 -1.91
C THR A 89 23.50 19.22 -2.02
N ASN A 90 23.21 18.51 -0.91
CA ASN A 90 22.17 17.48 -0.89
C ASN A 90 20.79 18.14 -0.89
N HIS A 91 19.84 17.57 -1.63
CA HIS A 91 18.48 18.10 -1.71
C HIS A 91 17.80 18.12 -0.32
N ASP A 92 17.01 19.18 -0.05
CA ASP A 92 16.35 19.39 1.25
C ASP A 92 15.41 18.25 1.65
N SER A 93 14.82 17.54 0.69
CA SER A 93 14.03 16.34 1.00
C SER A 93 14.85 15.24 1.67
N TYR A 94 16.07 14.96 1.18
CA TYR A 94 16.96 13.98 1.80
C TYR A 94 17.47 14.46 3.15
N ARG A 95 17.74 15.76 3.28
CA ARG A 95 18.31 16.34 4.50
C ARG A 95 17.27 16.57 5.60
N LEU A 96 16.12 17.13 5.27
CA LEU A 96 15.19 17.75 6.22
C LEU A 96 13.83 17.08 6.20
N HIS A 97 13.19 16.98 5.04
CA HIS A 97 11.79 16.52 5.00
C HIS A 97 11.66 15.04 5.36
N ILE A 98 12.40 14.16 4.68
CA ILE A 98 12.34 12.72 4.95
C ILE A 98 12.82 12.42 6.38
N PRO A 99 13.95 12.95 6.89
CA PRO A 99 14.39 12.66 8.26
C PRO A 99 13.38 13.06 9.35
N ARG A 100 12.70 14.20 9.20
CA ARG A 100 11.66 14.63 10.14
C ARG A 100 10.44 13.70 10.11
N CYS A 101 10.04 13.27 8.92
CA CYS A 101 9.00 12.27 8.73
C CYS A 101 9.37 10.91 9.37
N LEU A 102 10.61 10.47 9.21
CA LEU A 102 11.12 9.25 9.86
C LEU A 102 11.13 9.37 11.38
N GLY A 103 11.47 10.55 11.91
CA GLY A 103 11.40 10.84 13.34
C GLY A 103 9.98 10.71 13.90
N ALA A 104 8.96 11.10 13.14
CA ALA A 104 7.56 10.94 13.52
C ALA A 104 7.15 9.46 13.58
N ILE A 105 7.42 8.67 12.53
CA ILE A 105 7.15 7.22 12.52
C ILE A 105 7.85 6.53 13.70
N TYR A 106 9.13 6.80 13.88
CA TYR A 106 9.94 6.17 14.92
C TYR A 106 9.46 6.53 16.33
N ASN A 107 9.02 7.77 16.57
CA ASN A 107 8.46 8.17 17.86
C ASN A 107 7.17 7.42 18.18
N ILE A 108 6.22 7.37 17.24
CA ILE A 108 4.94 6.67 17.44
C ILE A 108 5.23 5.20 17.80
N ARG A 109 6.01 4.50 16.98
CA ARG A 109 6.39 3.10 17.19
C ARG A 109 7.06 2.85 18.55
N ASN A 110 7.90 3.75 19.04
CA ASN A 110 8.66 3.52 20.28
C ASN A 110 7.99 4.02 21.56
N ARG A 111 7.07 4.98 21.46
CA ARG A 111 6.52 5.67 22.63
C ARG A 111 5.05 5.36 22.91
N ARG A 112 4.34 4.71 21.97
CA ARG A 112 2.87 4.49 22.08
C ARG A 112 2.50 3.00 22.04
N GLY A 113 3.10 2.21 22.93
CA GLY A 113 2.65 0.83 23.20
C GLY A 113 2.95 -0.23 22.12
N VAL A 114 3.54 0.14 20.99
CA VAL A 114 3.80 -0.77 19.86
C VAL A 114 5.05 -1.62 20.05
N GLY A 115 6.18 -0.98 20.37
CA GLY A 115 7.47 -1.67 20.56
C GLY A 115 7.72 -2.17 21.99
N HIS A 116 6.95 -1.66 22.95
CA HIS A 116 7.15 -1.91 24.39
C HIS A 116 5.82 -1.82 25.14
N LEU A 117 5.64 -2.65 26.17
CA LEU A 117 4.47 -2.65 27.07
C LEU A 117 4.29 -1.33 27.87
N SER A 118 5.14 -0.33 27.65
CA SER A 118 5.26 0.88 28.46
C SER A 118 4.59 2.12 27.85
N GLY A 119 3.55 1.94 27.02
CA GLY A 119 2.76 3.04 26.46
C GLY A 119 1.55 3.39 27.31
N ASP A 120 1.15 4.67 27.31
CA ASP A 120 -0.16 5.12 27.77
C ASP A 120 -1.28 4.82 26.76
N ILE A 121 -0.90 4.49 25.52
CA ILE A 121 -1.78 4.21 24.38
C ILE A 121 -1.36 2.89 23.73
N ASN A 122 -2.34 2.07 23.35
CA ASN A 122 -2.14 0.85 22.57
C ASN A 122 -2.17 1.15 21.07
N ALA A 123 -1.61 0.23 20.26
CA ALA A 123 -1.72 0.29 18.81
C ALA A 123 -3.17 0.49 18.35
N ASN A 124 -3.36 1.37 17.37
CA ASN A 124 -4.66 1.86 16.95
C ASN A 124 -4.64 2.36 15.50
N LYS A 125 -5.83 2.47 14.91
CA LYS A 125 -5.99 2.91 13.52
C LYS A 125 -5.40 4.29 13.23
N ALA A 126 -5.44 5.24 14.17
CA ALA A 126 -4.98 6.60 13.92
C ALA A 126 -3.45 6.68 13.81
N ASP A 127 -2.74 6.00 14.72
CA ASP A 127 -1.28 5.89 14.68
C ASP A 127 -0.82 5.10 13.44
N ALA A 128 -1.49 3.98 13.15
CA ALA A 128 -1.24 3.20 11.94
C ALA A 128 -1.45 4.02 10.65
N LEU A 129 -2.49 4.86 10.61
CA LEU A 129 -2.79 5.74 9.47
C LEU A 129 -1.68 6.77 9.24
N ILE A 130 -1.20 7.42 10.30
CA ILE A 130 -0.07 8.37 10.20
C ILE A 130 1.17 7.66 9.64
N ILE A 131 1.49 6.47 10.15
CA ILE A 131 2.67 5.72 9.71
C ILE A 131 2.57 5.36 8.22
N ILE A 132 1.46 4.77 7.78
CA ILE A 132 1.33 4.39 6.36
C ILE A 132 1.34 5.61 5.45
N THR A 133 0.63 6.70 5.80
CA THR A 133 0.60 7.92 4.97
C THR A 133 1.99 8.55 4.86
N ILE A 134 2.77 8.61 5.94
CA ILE A 134 4.14 9.11 5.88
C ILE A 134 5.03 8.18 5.04
N ALA A 135 4.90 6.86 5.20
CA ALA A 135 5.68 5.89 4.43
C ALA A 135 5.39 6.00 2.91
N GLU A 136 4.12 6.16 2.53
CA GLU A 136 3.71 6.37 1.14
C GLU A 136 4.28 7.67 0.56
N TRP A 137 4.21 8.76 1.33
CA TRP A 137 4.79 10.04 0.92
C TRP A 137 6.31 9.93 0.75
N ILE A 138 7.02 9.24 1.65
CA ILE A 138 8.47 9.02 1.54
C ILE A 138 8.82 8.24 0.27
N LEU A 139 8.10 7.16 -0.04
CA LEU A 139 8.32 6.40 -1.27
C LEU A 139 8.07 7.24 -2.52
N ALA A 140 7.00 8.03 -2.52
CA ALA A 140 6.66 8.91 -3.64
C ALA A 140 7.75 9.97 -3.83
N GLU A 141 8.23 10.56 -2.73
CA GLU A 141 9.28 11.58 -2.75
C GLU A 141 10.63 11.00 -3.22
N LEU A 142 11.03 9.83 -2.73
CA LEU A 142 12.22 9.12 -3.22
C LEU A 142 12.13 8.85 -4.72
N TYR A 143 10.98 8.37 -5.20
CA TYR A 143 10.80 8.10 -6.63
C TYR A 143 10.83 9.41 -7.45
N ARG A 144 10.14 10.46 -6.98
CA ARG A 144 10.11 11.78 -7.61
C ARG A 144 11.51 12.36 -7.80
N LEU A 145 12.36 12.27 -6.77
CA LEU A 145 13.71 12.82 -6.77
C LEU A 145 14.66 12.08 -7.72
N ASN A 146 14.52 10.75 -7.84
CA ASN A 146 15.45 9.93 -8.61
C ASN A 146 15.05 9.75 -10.08
N TYR A 147 13.75 9.88 -10.43
CA TYR A 147 13.26 9.69 -11.80
C TYR A 147 12.67 10.96 -12.43
N GLN A 148 12.78 12.11 -11.75
CA GLN A 148 12.35 13.42 -12.26
C GLN A 148 10.89 13.46 -12.76
N ILE A 149 10.01 12.68 -12.13
CA ILE A 149 8.58 12.74 -12.38
C ILE A 149 7.88 13.74 -11.45
N THR A 150 6.62 14.06 -11.71
CA THR A 150 5.85 14.93 -10.83
C THR A 150 5.41 14.18 -9.56
N LEU A 151 5.17 14.91 -8.47
CA LEU A 151 4.66 14.33 -7.22
C LEU A 151 3.33 13.55 -7.41
N PRO A 152 2.32 14.06 -8.15
CA PRO A 152 1.10 13.30 -8.39
C PRO A 152 1.33 11.97 -9.12
N GLN A 153 2.25 11.94 -10.08
CA GLN A 153 2.60 10.70 -10.78
C GLN A 153 3.27 9.69 -9.83
N ALA A 154 4.22 10.14 -9.00
CA ALA A 154 4.89 9.30 -8.02
C ALA A 154 3.91 8.74 -6.98
N GLN A 155 3.00 9.56 -6.48
CA GLN A 155 2.00 9.14 -5.51
C GLN A 155 1.05 8.08 -6.11
N SER A 156 0.62 8.25 -7.36
CA SER A 156 -0.23 7.27 -8.05
C SER A 156 0.44 5.89 -8.17
N LEU A 157 1.74 5.87 -8.48
CA LEU A 157 2.53 4.63 -8.51
C LEU A 157 2.57 3.97 -7.13
N VAL A 158 2.89 4.72 -6.08
CA VAL A 158 2.96 4.18 -4.71
C VAL A 158 1.61 3.65 -4.23
N ASN A 159 0.52 4.36 -4.51
CA ASN A 159 -0.82 3.96 -4.11
C ASN A 159 -1.21 2.57 -4.67
N THR A 160 -0.67 2.21 -5.83
CA THR A 160 -0.97 0.97 -6.55
C THR A 160 0.05 -0.16 -6.31
N LEU A 161 1.14 0.08 -5.56
CA LEU A 161 2.17 -0.93 -5.28
C LEU A 161 1.65 -2.14 -4.50
N VAL A 162 0.79 -1.87 -3.52
CA VAL A 162 0.19 -2.89 -2.67
C VAL A 162 -1.29 -2.70 -2.71
N THR A 163 -1.93 -3.61 -3.42
CA THR A 163 -3.37 -3.70 -3.53
C THR A 163 -3.88 -4.89 -2.74
N ARG A 164 -5.17 -4.89 -2.43
CA ARG A 164 -5.82 -6.07 -1.85
C ARG A 164 -5.76 -7.21 -2.87
N LYS A 165 -4.84 -8.17 -2.68
CA LYS A 165 -4.83 -9.42 -3.47
C LYS A 165 -5.86 -10.38 -2.91
N LEU A 166 -7.02 -10.45 -3.55
CA LEU A 166 -7.91 -11.58 -3.39
C LEU A 166 -7.33 -12.76 -4.17
N GLU A 167 -6.81 -13.81 -3.51
CA GLU A 167 -6.35 -15.03 -4.21
C GLU A 167 -7.45 -15.65 -5.09
N LEU A 168 -8.71 -15.42 -4.70
CA LEU A 168 -9.90 -15.81 -5.43
C LEU A 168 -10.08 -15.07 -6.77
N VAL A 169 -9.42 -13.94 -6.98
CA VAL A 169 -9.46 -13.14 -8.22
C VAL A 169 -8.07 -13.16 -8.87
N PHE A 170 -7.96 -13.87 -9.99
CA PHE A 170 -6.72 -13.97 -10.75
C PHE A 170 -6.75 -13.03 -11.95
N GLU A 171 -5.65 -12.30 -12.18
CA GLU A 171 -5.52 -11.37 -13.31
C GLU A 171 -4.65 -11.98 -14.42
N ILE A 172 -5.16 -11.98 -15.65
CA ILE A 172 -4.48 -12.47 -16.84
C ILE A 172 -4.64 -11.42 -17.95
N ASN A 173 -3.54 -10.77 -18.35
CA ASN A 173 -3.53 -9.78 -19.42
C ASN A 173 -4.60 -8.68 -19.25
N GLY A 174 -4.73 -8.15 -18.02
CA GLY A 174 -5.74 -7.13 -17.67
C GLY A 174 -7.18 -7.67 -17.49
N LEU A 175 -7.41 -8.98 -17.66
CA LEU A 175 -8.70 -9.61 -17.38
C LEU A 175 -8.68 -10.23 -15.99
N LYS A 176 -9.72 -9.95 -15.19
CA LYS A 176 -9.92 -10.56 -13.87
C LYS A 176 -10.81 -11.79 -14.00
N ARG A 177 -10.42 -12.88 -13.34
CA ARG A 177 -11.12 -14.17 -13.34
C ARG A 177 -11.27 -14.67 -11.93
N ILE A 178 -12.50 -15.04 -11.59
CA ILE A 178 -12.82 -15.58 -10.27
C ILE A 178 -12.60 -17.09 -10.29
N LEU A 179 -11.73 -17.56 -9.41
CA LEU A 179 -11.27 -18.95 -9.39
C LEU A 179 -12.30 -19.94 -8.84
N ASN A 180 -13.33 -19.46 -8.13
CA ASN A 180 -14.44 -20.29 -7.68
C ASN A 180 -15.68 -20.12 -8.60
N PRO A 181 -15.94 -21.08 -9.51
CA PRO A 181 -17.06 -20.97 -10.45
C PRO A 181 -18.43 -21.06 -9.78
N LYS A 182 -18.51 -21.63 -8.57
CA LYS A 182 -19.77 -21.88 -7.84
C LYS A 182 -20.36 -20.64 -7.17
N LEU A 183 -19.62 -19.52 -7.15
CA LEU A 183 -20.09 -18.29 -6.55
C LEU A 183 -21.27 -17.70 -7.31
N GLN A 184 -22.20 -17.09 -6.58
CA GLN A 184 -23.34 -16.40 -7.16
C GLN A 184 -22.84 -15.14 -7.87
N ILE A 185 -23.60 -14.68 -8.87
CA ILE A 185 -23.18 -13.53 -9.67
C ILE A 185 -23.01 -12.25 -8.84
N LYS A 186 -23.81 -12.10 -7.78
CA LYS A 186 -23.66 -11.05 -6.76
C LYS A 186 -22.24 -11.03 -6.19
N ASP A 187 -21.80 -12.17 -5.64
CA ASP A 187 -20.50 -12.29 -4.99
C ASP A 187 -19.38 -12.01 -5.98
N LYS A 188 -19.55 -12.51 -7.21
CA LYS A 188 -18.61 -12.29 -8.29
C LYS A 188 -18.46 -10.82 -8.65
N VAL A 189 -19.56 -10.06 -8.71
CA VAL A 189 -19.51 -8.60 -8.94
C VAL A 189 -18.74 -7.90 -7.82
N LEU A 190 -19.08 -8.18 -6.56
CA LEU A 190 -18.43 -7.54 -5.42
C LEU A 190 -16.94 -7.87 -5.35
N LEU A 191 -16.54 -9.11 -5.63
CA LEU A 191 -15.13 -9.51 -5.71
C LEU A 191 -14.35 -8.77 -6.80
N LEU A 192 -14.96 -8.58 -7.98
CA LEU A 192 -14.31 -7.83 -9.07
C LEU A 192 -14.14 -6.36 -8.68
N LEU A 193 -15.19 -5.74 -8.14
CA LEU A 193 -15.15 -4.34 -7.69
C LEU A 193 -14.14 -4.15 -6.55
N TYR A 194 -14.05 -5.11 -5.63
CA TYR A 194 -13.08 -5.09 -4.54
C TYR A 194 -11.64 -5.16 -5.06
N ALA A 195 -11.42 -5.91 -6.13
CA ALA A 195 -10.14 -5.97 -6.81
C ALA A 195 -9.80 -4.72 -7.65
N GLU A 196 -10.70 -3.73 -7.77
CA GLU A 196 -10.42 -2.45 -8.45
C GLU A 196 -9.81 -1.37 -7.52
N ASN A 197 -9.64 -1.64 -6.21
CA ASN A 197 -8.99 -0.73 -5.23
C ASN A 197 -9.45 0.73 -5.33
N ASP A 198 -10.72 0.98 -5.01
CA ASP A 198 -11.37 2.32 -5.01
C ASP A 198 -11.50 2.99 -6.39
N GLN A 199 -11.17 2.29 -7.47
CA GLN A 199 -11.55 2.70 -8.83
C GLN A 199 -12.94 2.16 -9.19
N TYR A 200 -13.62 2.86 -10.10
CA TYR A 200 -14.87 2.36 -10.66
C TYR A 200 -14.62 1.27 -11.71
N SER A 201 -15.57 0.36 -11.85
CA SER A 201 -15.71 -0.45 -13.06
C SER A 201 -16.87 0.04 -13.91
N THR A 202 -16.79 -0.16 -15.22
CA THR A 202 -17.94 -0.02 -16.11
C THR A 202 -18.73 -1.33 -16.17
N ILE A 203 -20.00 -1.24 -16.53
CA ILE A 203 -20.84 -2.44 -16.72
C ILE A 203 -20.24 -3.35 -17.80
N ASP A 204 -19.64 -2.79 -18.86
CA ASP A 204 -18.99 -3.58 -19.91
C ASP A 204 -17.75 -4.32 -19.38
N ASN A 205 -16.92 -3.66 -18.57
CA ASN A 205 -15.77 -4.30 -17.92
C ASN A 205 -16.22 -5.44 -16.99
N LEU A 206 -17.29 -5.22 -16.21
CA LEU A 206 -17.89 -6.27 -15.38
C LEU A 206 -18.38 -7.46 -16.21
N CYS A 207 -19.11 -7.23 -17.31
CA CYS A 207 -19.57 -8.30 -18.20
C CYS A 207 -18.40 -9.12 -18.76
N VAL A 208 -17.34 -8.45 -19.23
CA VAL A 208 -16.11 -9.09 -19.75
C VAL A 208 -15.42 -9.93 -18.68
N ASN A 209 -15.31 -9.42 -17.45
CA ASN A 209 -14.66 -10.12 -16.35
C ASN A 209 -15.49 -11.26 -15.76
N LEU A 210 -16.81 -11.13 -15.76
CA LEU A 210 -17.77 -12.17 -15.35
C LEU A 210 -18.01 -13.25 -16.39
N LYS A 211 -17.60 -13.03 -17.65
CA LYS A 211 -18.07 -13.79 -18.82
C LYS A 211 -19.61 -13.84 -18.89
N TYR A 212 -20.26 -12.70 -18.63
CA TYR A 212 -21.72 -12.58 -18.57
C TYR A 212 -22.25 -11.73 -19.71
N SER A 213 -23.13 -12.30 -20.54
CA SER A 213 -23.63 -11.64 -21.76
C SER A 213 -24.85 -10.76 -21.53
N ASN A 214 -25.61 -10.99 -20.46
CA ASN A 214 -26.88 -10.29 -20.23
C ASN A 214 -26.67 -8.95 -19.48
N LYS A 215 -26.19 -7.94 -20.20
CA LYS A 215 -25.95 -6.57 -19.69
C LYS A 215 -27.22 -5.97 -19.08
N THR A 216 -28.37 -6.17 -19.71
CA THR A 216 -29.66 -5.64 -19.25
C THR A 216 -30.05 -6.20 -17.88
N TYR A 217 -29.92 -7.51 -17.67
CA TYR A 217 -30.17 -8.14 -16.38
C TYR A 217 -29.17 -7.66 -15.32
N LEU A 218 -27.89 -7.62 -15.67
CA LEU A 218 -26.84 -7.17 -14.78
C LEU A 218 -27.14 -5.76 -14.26
N LYS A 219 -27.43 -4.81 -15.17
CA LYS A 219 -27.77 -3.43 -14.82
C LYS A 219 -29.08 -3.32 -14.05
N ASN A 220 -30.18 -3.78 -14.64
CA ASN A 220 -31.52 -3.41 -14.16
C ASN A 220 -31.99 -4.23 -12.97
N LYS A 221 -31.37 -5.38 -12.69
CA LYS A 221 -31.74 -6.22 -11.55
C LYS A 221 -30.62 -6.27 -10.53
N LEU A 222 -29.47 -6.84 -10.91
CA LEU A 222 -28.41 -7.14 -9.93
C LEU A 222 -27.75 -5.87 -9.39
N LEU A 223 -27.26 -4.97 -10.26
CA LEU A 223 -26.59 -3.76 -9.81
C LEU A 223 -27.55 -2.82 -9.07
N LYS A 224 -28.78 -2.62 -9.57
CA LYS A 224 -29.80 -1.85 -8.84
C LYS A 224 -30.15 -2.44 -7.47
N GLU A 225 -30.14 -3.76 -7.32
CA GLU A 225 -30.35 -4.41 -6.02
C GLU A 225 -29.17 -4.16 -5.07
N LEU A 226 -27.93 -4.29 -5.57
CA LEU A 226 -26.73 -4.03 -4.76
C LEU A 226 -26.59 -2.55 -4.36
N ASP A 227 -27.00 -1.65 -5.25
CA ASP A 227 -27.06 -0.20 -5.02
C ASP A 227 -28.08 0.13 -3.92
N LYS A 228 -29.27 -0.47 -3.99
CA LYS A 228 -30.29 -0.35 -2.93
C LYS A 228 -29.81 -0.89 -1.56
N LEU A 229 -28.91 -1.87 -1.55
CA LEU A 229 -28.30 -2.43 -0.33
C LEU A 229 -27.08 -1.63 0.14
N GLU A 230 -26.73 -0.52 -0.52
CA GLU A 230 -25.54 0.30 -0.27
C GLU A 230 -24.23 -0.49 -0.36
N PHE A 231 -24.22 -1.59 -1.12
CA PHE A 231 -22.98 -2.33 -1.39
C PHE A 231 -22.15 -1.67 -2.48
N ILE A 232 -22.81 -0.96 -3.39
CA ILE A 232 -22.21 -0.24 -4.51
C ILE A 232 -22.91 1.11 -4.71
N GLU A 233 -22.28 2.00 -5.45
CA GLU A 233 -22.90 3.18 -6.05
C GLU A 233 -22.92 3.00 -7.58
N LEU A 234 -24.11 2.99 -8.18
CA LEU A 234 -24.30 2.96 -9.63
C LEU A 234 -24.63 4.36 -10.16
N THR A 235 -23.66 4.99 -10.80
CA THR A 235 -23.84 6.35 -11.33
C THR A 235 -24.65 6.37 -12.64
N ALA A 236 -25.15 7.56 -12.99
CA ALA A 236 -25.89 7.79 -14.24
C ALA A 236 -25.07 7.45 -15.51
N ASP A 237 -23.74 7.59 -15.46
CA ASP A 237 -22.80 7.27 -16.55
C ASP A 237 -22.30 5.80 -16.52
N GLU A 238 -23.05 4.90 -15.88
CA GLU A 238 -22.76 3.45 -15.81
C GLU A 238 -21.43 3.08 -15.14
N LYS A 239 -20.91 3.96 -14.28
CA LYS A 239 -19.80 3.62 -13.39
C LYS A 239 -20.33 2.96 -12.14
N VAL A 240 -19.58 1.97 -11.67
CA VAL A 240 -19.92 1.17 -10.50
C VAL A 240 -18.77 1.29 -9.51
N TYR A 241 -19.05 1.92 -8.36
CA TYR A 241 -18.11 2.05 -7.27
C TYR A 241 -18.46 1.04 -6.17
N LEU A 242 -17.45 0.45 -5.54
CA LEU A 242 -17.66 -0.33 -4.33
C LEU A 242 -17.83 0.61 -3.14
N LEU A 243 -18.83 0.35 -2.29
CA LEU A 243 -19.01 1.09 -1.05
C LEU A 243 -18.52 0.27 0.16
N PRO A 244 -18.24 0.92 1.32
CA PRO A 244 -17.72 0.23 2.50
C PRO A 244 -18.54 -1.00 2.95
N PRO A 245 -19.88 -1.02 2.91
CA PRO A 245 -20.65 -2.23 3.22
C PRO A 245 -20.38 -3.40 2.26
N GLY A 246 -20.17 -3.11 0.98
CA GLY A 246 -19.80 -4.11 -0.03
C GLY A 246 -18.38 -4.63 0.19
N SER A 247 -17.44 -3.76 0.55
CA SER A 247 -16.09 -4.15 0.94
C SER A 247 -16.10 -5.09 2.14
N LYS A 248 -16.82 -4.72 3.19
CA LYS A 248 -16.98 -5.54 4.39
C LYS A 248 -17.59 -6.91 4.07
N TYR A 249 -18.60 -6.95 3.20
CA TYR A 249 -19.18 -8.22 2.75
C TYR A 249 -18.13 -9.14 2.10
N VAL A 250 -17.25 -8.59 1.25
CA VAL A 250 -16.19 -9.38 0.62
C VAL A 250 -15.17 -9.87 1.65
N GLU A 251 -14.76 -9.00 2.57
CA GLU A 251 -13.82 -9.33 3.65
C GLU A 251 -14.34 -10.48 4.52
N ASP A 252 -15.57 -10.34 5.04
CA ASP A 252 -16.20 -11.29 5.95
C ASP A 252 -16.40 -12.69 5.31
N ASN A 253 -16.49 -12.78 3.98
CA ASN A 253 -16.83 -14.03 3.26
C ASN A 253 -15.68 -14.64 2.45
N TYR A 254 -14.70 -13.85 1.99
CA TYR A 254 -13.74 -14.30 0.97
C TYR A 254 -12.28 -13.94 1.21
N GLU A 255 -11.95 -13.11 2.21
CA GLU A 255 -10.57 -12.65 2.44
C GLU A 255 -9.59 -13.81 2.69
N ASN A 256 -10.07 -14.88 3.32
CA ASN A 256 -9.28 -16.08 3.63
C ASN A 256 -9.54 -17.26 2.66
N TRP A 257 -10.13 -17.00 1.50
CA TRP A 257 -10.40 -18.06 0.54
C TRP A 257 -9.10 -18.66 0.02
N LYS A 258 -9.00 -20.00 0.07
CA LYS A 258 -7.92 -20.77 -0.55
C LYS A 258 -8.51 -21.77 -1.54
N PRO A 259 -7.84 -22.02 -2.68
CA PRO A 259 -8.22 -23.14 -3.53
C PRO A 259 -8.16 -24.43 -2.71
N LYS A 260 -9.22 -25.25 -2.77
CA LYS A 260 -9.15 -26.59 -2.21
C LYS A 260 -8.17 -27.40 -3.07
N ASN A 261 -7.17 -28.00 -2.43
CA ASN A 261 -6.30 -29.01 -3.04
C ASN A 261 -7.10 -30.13 -3.68
#